data_AF-A0A7X2P853-F1
#
_entry.id   AF-A0A7X2P853-F1
#
_cell.length_a   1.000
_cell.length_b   1.000
_cell.length_c   1.000
_cell.angle_alpha   90.00
_cell.angle_beta   90.00
_cell.angle_gamma   90.00
#
_symmetry.space_group_name_H-M   'P 1'
#
loop_
_entity.id
_entity.type
_entity.pdbx_description
1 polymer ?
#
loop_
_entity_poly.entity_id
_entity_poly.type
_entity_poly.pdbx_seq_one_letter_code
_entity_poly.pdbx_strand_id
1 'polypeptide(L)'
;MSKFTEDEKIILRNLPKEYKYIARDKDGMIYVYDMLPTRLYSRFALKGIWRSLSVFENIFKGVTWENSPICFRDPQILDDKEREYLTAVLKPLPKVKTIKKVETPMINSEYLMVIFRNREIMSFPFFKLHAMYRGMEVGREYTLKELGLKL
;
A
#
# COMPACT_ATOMS: atom_id res chain seq x y z
N MET A 1 -0.30 12.04 -0.52
CA MET A 1 1.08 12.28 -0.04
C MET A 1 1.73 10.94 0.19
N SER A 2 2.78 10.67 -0.58
CA SER A 2 3.45 9.38 -0.58
C SER A 2 4.04 9.19 0.81
N LYS A 3 3.91 8.00 1.39
CA LYS A 3 4.38 7.73 2.77
C LYS A 3 5.87 7.99 2.98
N PHE A 4 6.63 8.10 1.89
CA PHE A 4 8.07 8.29 1.87
C PHE A 4 8.47 9.32 0.80
N THR A 5 9.55 10.05 1.04
CA THR A 5 10.20 10.91 0.02
C THR A 5 10.85 10.06 -1.09
N GLU A 6 11.31 10.66 -2.19
CA GLU A 6 12.01 9.92 -3.25
C GLU A 6 13.31 9.29 -2.76
N ASP A 7 14.09 9.99 -1.94
CA ASP A 7 15.33 9.46 -1.35
C ASP A 7 15.06 8.27 -0.42
N GLU A 8 14.02 8.39 0.41
CA GLU A 8 13.58 7.31 1.30
C GLU A 8 13.15 6.08 0.48
N LYS A 9 12.45 6.27 -0.65
CA LYS A 9 12.10 5.17 -1.56
C LYS A 9 13.33 4.52 -2.17
N ILE A 10 14.35 5.29 -2.57
CA ILE A 10 15.61 4.76 -3.12
C ILE A 10 16.28 3.85 -2.09
N ILE A 11 16.39 4.29 -0.83
CA ILE A 11 16.96 3.48 0.24
C ILE A 11 16.17 2.18 0.40
N LEU A 12 14.85 2.27 0.53
CA LEU A 12 13.97 1.12 0.74
C LEU A 12 14.01 0.12 -0.44
N ARG A 13 14.15 0.60 -1.67
CA ARG A 13 14.27 -0.24 -2.88
C ARG A 13 15.58 -1.03 -2.94
N ASN A 14 16.65 -0.51 -2.35
CA ASN A 14 17.96 -1.16 -2.31
C ASN A 14 18.12 -2.13 -1.13
N LEU A 15 17.16 -2.21 -0.21
CA LEU A 15 17.19 -3.21 0.85
C LEU A 15 16.99 -4.64 0.29
N PRO A 16 17.63 -5.65 0.91
CA PRO A 16 17.40 -7.05 0.59
C PRO A 16 15.91 -7.44 0.61
N LYS A 17 15.47 -8.21 -0.40
CA LYS A 17 14.05 -8.45 -0.74
C LYS A 17 13.19 -9.01 0.39
N GLU A 18 13.82 -9.60 1.39
CA GLU A 18 13.16 -10.13 2.58
C GLU A 18 12.51 -9.06 3.45
N TYR A 19 13.10 -7.86 3.59
CA TYR A 19 12.63 -6.82 4.52
C TYR A 19 11.40 -6.08 4.00
N LYS A 20 10.24 -6.23 4.61
CA LYS A 20 8.96 -5.66 4.12
C LYS A 20 8.48 -4.45 4.92
N TYR A 21 8.84 -4.37 6.20
CA TYR A 21 8.29 -3.40 7.14
C TYR A 21 9.37 -2.53 7.75
N ILE A 22 9.08 -1.26 7.98
CA ILE A 22 9.93 -0.32 8.71
C ILE A 22 9.17 0.21 9.92
N ALA A 23 9.85 0.33 11.06
CA ALA A 23 9.29 0.92 12.26
C ALA A 23 10.36 1.71 13.02
N ARG A 24 9.91 2.65 13.86
CA ARG A 24 10.76 3.42 14.77
C ARG A 24 10.40 3.05 16.19
N ASP A 25 11.40 2.75 17.01
CA ASP A 25 11.24 2.46 18.43
C ASP A 25 11.11 3.76 19.23
N LYS A 26 10.75 3.65 20.52
CA LYS A 26 10.52 4.81 21.39
C LYS A 26 11.79 5.61 21.66
N ASP A 27 12.95 4.98 21.56
CA ASP A 27 14.27 5.61 21.67
C ASP A 27 14.72 6.32 20.38
N GLY A 28 13.90 6.25 19.32
CA GLY A 28 14.18 6.89 18.03
C GLY A 28 14.90 5.99 17.03
N MET A 29 15.33 4.79 17.42
CA MET A 29 16.03 3.85 16.55
C MET A 29 15.10 3.30 15.47
N ILE A 30 15.62 3.16 14.26
CA ILE A 30 14.85 2.72 13.09
C ILE A 30 15.27 1.31 12.72
N TYR A 31 14.28 0.47 12.47
CA TYR A 31 14.49 -0.93 12.12
C TYR A 31 13.64 -1.35 10.93
N VAL A 32 14.19 -2.27 10.14
CA VAL A 32 13.46 -2.99 9.09
C VAL A 32 13.29 -4.45 9.45
N TYR A 33 12.17 -5.02 9.04
CA TYR A 33 11.69 -6.34 9.42
C TYR A 33 11.21 -7.12 8.20
N ASP A 34 11.49 -8.42 8.18
CA ASP A 34 10.97 -9.35 7.17
C ASP A 34 9.47 -9.63 7.31
N MET A 35 8.95 -9.55 8.53
CA MET A 35 7.54 -9.75 8.88
C MET A 35 7.03 -8.62 9.77
N LEU A 36 5.71 -8.48 9.87
CA LEU A 36 5.08 -7.45 10.69
C LEU A 36 5.46 -7.63 12.17
N PRO A 37 6.23 -6.72 12.79
CA PRO A 37 6.65 -6.88 14.17
C PRO A 37 5.54 -6.52 15.16
N THR A 38 5.65 -7.07 16.37
CA THR A 38 4.72 -6.78 17.47
C THR A 38 5.26 -5.64 18.30
N ARG A 39 4.41 -4.66 18.64
CA ARG A 39 4.78 -3.56 19.54
C ARG A 39 4.87 -4.08 20.98
N LEU A 40 6.00 -3.87 21.64
CA LEU A 40 6.25 -4.21 23.04
C LEU A 40 6.77 -2.98 23.77
N TYR A 41 6.11 -2.54 24.84
CA TYR A 41 6.55 -1.48 25.77
C TYR A 41 7.29 -0.26 25.16
N SER A 42 8.57 -0.39 24.79
CA SER A 42 9.43 0.64 24.17
C SER A 42 9.97 0.33 22.77
N ARG A 43 9.73 -0.86 22.20
CA ARG A 43 10.26 -1.29 20.90
C ARG A 43 9.32 -2.17 20.10
N PHE A 44 9.60 -2.33 18.82
CA PHE A 44 9.04 -3.39 18.00
C PHE A 44 9.92 -4.64 18.08
N ALA A 45 9.30 -5.80 18.28
CA ALA A 45 10.01 -7.06 18.39
C ALA A 45 9.39 -8.12 17.49
N LEU A 46 10.24 -9.00 16.97
CA LEU A 46 9.87 -10.08 16.08
C LEU A 46 10.78 -11.28 16.34
N LYS A 47 10.27 -12.51 16.14
CA LYS A 47 11.08 -13.74 16.10
C LYS A 47 11.87 -13.92 14.79
N GLY A 48 11.60 -13.11 13.76
CA GLY A 48 12.23 -13.17 12.44
C GLY A 48 13.44 -12.25 12.28
N ILE A 49 13.80 -11.95 11.03
CA ILE A 49 14.99 -11.17 10.68
C ILE A 49 14.69 -9.67 10.78
N TRP A 50 15.55 -8.94 11.49
CA TRP A 50 15.52 -7.50 11.56
C TRP A 50 16.92 -6.89 11.48
N ARG A 51 16.98 -5.64 11.00
CA ARG A 51 18.20 -4.87 10.89
C ARG A 51 17.95 -3.42 11.29
N SER A 52 18.92 -2.85 11.99
CA SER A 52 18.93 -1.42 12.29
C SER A 52 19.29 -0.64 11.02
N LEU A 53 18.53 0.43 10.77
CA LEU A 53 18.87 1.48 9.81
C LEU A 53 19.30 2.77 10.50
N SER A 54 19.62 2.71 11.79
CA SER A 54 19.88 3.87 12.63
C SER A 54 21.17 4.63 12.31
N VAL A 55 21.94 4.19 11.30
CA VAL A 55 23.01 5.00 10.69
C VAL A 55 22.46 6.31 10.12
N PHE A 56 21.17 6.35 9.81
CA PHE A 56 20.49 7.53 9.31
C PHE A 56 19.48 8.07 10.33
N GLU A 57 19.96 8.84 11.30
CA GLU A 57 19.13 9.36 12.41
C GLU A 57 18.01 10.30 11.94
N ASN A 58 18.23 11.01 10.82
CA ASN A 58 17.36 12.10 10.33
C ASN A 58 16.47 11.75 9.13
N ILE A 59 16.52 10.52 8.62
CA ILE A 59 15.64 10.07 7.53
C ILE A 59 14.42 9.34 8.08
N PHE A 60 13.43 9.07 7.22
CA PHE A 60 12.17 8.41 7.58
C PHE A 60 11.43 9.16 8.70
N LYS A 61 11.40 10.50 8.66
CA LYS A 61 10.74 11.33 9.69
C LYS A 61 9.24 11.02 9.82
N GLY A 62 8.61 10.54 8.76
CA GLY A 62 7.22 10.06 8.77
C GLY A 62 7.00 8.73 9.50
N VAL A 63 8.07 7.96 9.76
CA VAL A 63 8.02 6.73 10.57
C VAL A 63 8.22 7.12 12.03
N THR A 64 7.14 7.22 12.80
CA THR A 64 7.17 7.56 14.24
C THR A 64 6.82 6.36 15.10
N TRP A 65 7.12 6.43 16.41
CA TRP A 65 6.78 5.37 17.37
C TRP A 65 5.27 5.13 17.47
N GLU A 66 4.46 6.19 17.34
CA GLU A 66 3.00 6.15 17.44
C GLU A 66 2.39 5.35 16.28
N ASN A 67 3.03 5.38 15.11
CA ASN A 67 2.58 4.68 13.92
C ASN A 67 2.81 3.17 14.01
N SER A 68 1.87 2.39 13.48
CA SER A 68 2.11 0.96 13.24
C SER A 68 3.26 0.79 12.23
N PRO A 69 4.00 -0.34 12.29
CA PRO A 69 5.05 -0.64 11.32
C PRO A 69 4.53 -0.48 9.89
N ILE A 70 5.28 0.25 9.08
CA ILE A 70 4.88 0.59 7.72
C ILE A 70 5.42 -0.47 6.78
N CYS A 71 4.52 -1.19 6.10
CA CYS A 71 4.93 -2.01 4.96
C CYS A 71 5.40 -1.08 3.84
N PHE A 72 6.69 -1.12 3.50
CA PHE A 72 7.27 -0.36 2.39
C PHE A 72 7.48 -1.20 1.14
N ARG A 73 7.35 -2.53 1.27
CA ARG A 73 7.24 -3.46 0.15
C ARG A 73 5.82 -3.78 -0.24
N ASP A 74 4.82 -3.21 0.46
CA ASP A 74 3.50 -3.15 -0.12
C ASP A 74 3.71 -2.43 -1.45
N PRO A 75 3.46 -3.08 -2.60
CA PRO A 75 3.26 -2.28 -3.79
C PRO A 75 2.17 -1.31 -3.34
N GLN A 76 2.42 -0.01 -3.36
CA GLN A 76 1.29 0.90 -3.40
C GLN A 76 0.59 0.56 -4.72
N ILE A 77 -0.34 -0.41 -4.66
CA ILE A 77 -1.07 -0.95 -5.80
C ILE A 77 -1.77 0.22 -6.48
N LEU A 78 -2.26 1.13 -5.63
CA LEU A 78 -2.75 2.45 -5.97
C LEU A 78 -1.73 3.51 -5.56
N ASP A 79 -1.43 4.43 -6.48
CA ASP A 79 -0.78 5.68 -6.12
C ASP A 79 -1.69 6.56 -5.24
N ASP A 80 -1.19 7.71 -4.78
CA ASP A 80 -1.96 8.58 -3.90
C ASP A 80 -3.22 9.15 -4.54
N LYS A 81 -3.14 9.55 -5.82
CA LYS A 81 -4.26 10.18 -6.52
C LYS A 81 -5.33 9.15 -6.82
N GLU A 82 -4.93 7.96 -7.24
CA GLU A 82 -5.80 6.80 -7.46
C GLU A 82 -6.52 6.41 -6.16
N ARG A 83 -5.79 6.35 -5.05
CA ARG A 83 -6.35 6.04 -3.72
C ARG A 83 -7.33 7.12 -3.24
N GLU A 84 -6.99 8.39 -3.41
CA GLU A 84 -7.86 9.52 -3.06
C GLU A 84 -9.16 9.49 -3.88
N TYR A 85 -9.04 9.34 -5.20
CA TYR A 85 -10.18 9.25 -6.12
C TYR A 85 -11.09 8.08 -5.75
N LEU A 86 -10.54 6.85 -5.61
CA LEU A 86 -11.34 5.69 -5.26
C LEU A 86 -11.98 5.82 -3.88
N THR A 87 -11.28 6.42 -2.91
CA THR A 87 -11.87 6.68 -1.59
C THR A 87 -13.09 7.59 -1.69
N ALA A 88 -12.99 8.69 -2.43
CA ALA A 88 -14.08 9.64 -2.61
C ALA A 88 -15.29 9.02 -3.34
N VAL A 89 -15.05 8.27 -4.42
CA VAL A 89 -16.11 7.68 -5.24
C VAL A 89 -16.80 6.51 -4.56
N LEU A 90 -16.06 5.68 -3.82
CA LEU A 90 -16.62 4.48 -3.17
C LEU A 90 -17.31 4.79 -1.84
N LYS A 91 -16.96 5.89 -1.16
CA LYS A 91 -17.54 6.27 0.15
C LYS A 91 -19.07 6.32 0.19
N PRO A 92 -19.78 6.89 -0.81
CA PRO A 92 -21.25 6.88 -0.81
C PRO A 92 -21.87 5.55 -1.26
N LEU A 93 -21.08 4.57 -1.71
CA LEU A 93 -21.61 3.34 -2.29
C LEU A 93 -21.87 2.25 -1.21
N PRO A 94 -22.72 1.25 -1.51
CA PRO A 94 -22.90 0.07 -0.66
C PRO A 94 -21.57 -0.64 -0.36
N LYS A 95 -21.55 -1.50 0.67
CA LYS A 95 -20.32 -2.19 1.12
C LYS A 95 -19.65 -2.96 -0.01
N VAL A 96 -18.57 -2.38 -0.54
CA VAL A 96 -17.68 -2.97 -1.53
C VAL A 96 -17.02 -4.22 -0.94
N LYS A 97 -16.96 -5.30 -1.73
CA LYS A 97 -16.25 -6.54 -1.39
C LYS A 97 -14.85 -6.53 -2.00
N THR A 98 -14.77 -6.40 -3.32
CA THR A 98 -13.52 -6.42 -4.09
C THR A 98 -13.58 -5.47 -5.28
N ILE A 99 -12.40 -5.10 -5.80
CA ILE A 99 -12.22 -4.30 -7.00
C ILE A 99 -11.24 -5.04 -7.90
N LYS A 100 -11.54 -5.11 -9.20
CA LYS A 100 -10.73 -5.79 -10.21
C LYS A 100 -10.44 -4.83 -11.36
N LYS A 101 -9.23 -4.85 -11.90
CA LYS A 101 -8.92 -4.16 -13.16
C LYS A 101 -9.24 -5.08 -14.33
N VAL A 102 -9.90 -4.54 -15.34
CA VAL A 102 -10.26 -5.28 -16.55
C VAL A 102 -9.70 -4.56 -17.76
N GLU A 103 -9.09 -5.33 -18.65
CA GLU A 103 -8.58 -4.85 -19.92
C GLU A 103 -9.58 -5.18 -21.04
N THR A 104 -9.77 -4.25 -21.97
CA THR A 104 -10.57 -4.45 -23.18
C THR A 104 -9.72 -4.10 -24.40
N PRO A 105 -8.89 -5.04 -24.89
CA PRO A 105 -7.93 -4.80 -25.97
C PRO A 105 -8.60 -4.29 -27.26
N MET A 106 -9.83 -4.73 -27.54
CA MET A 106 -10.59 -4.35 -28.73
C MET A 106 -10.84 -2.84 -28.87
N ILE A 107 -10.88 -2.11 -27.76
CA ILE A 107 -11.09 -0.65 -27.72
C ILE A 107 -9.93 0.08 -27.05
N ASN A 108 -8.78 -0.58 -26.91
CA ASN A 108 -7.55 -0.03 -26.32
C ASN A 108 -7.79 0.69 -24.97
N SER A 109 -8.63 0.08 -24.12
CA SER A 109 -9.07 0.69 -22.86
C SER A 109 -9.09 -0.31 -21.72
N GLU A 110 -9.02 0.20 -20.50
CA GLU A 110 -9.16 -0.52 -19.23
C GLU A 110 -10.30 0.10 -18.42
N TYR A 111 -10.85 -0.65 -17.46
CA TYR A 111 -11.79 -0.13 -16.47
C TYR A 111 -11.65 -0.87 -15.13
N LEU A 112 -12.26 -0.32 -14.08
CA LEU A 112 -12.39 -1.01 -12.80
C LEU A 112 -13.78 -1.62 -12.65
N MET A 113 -13.82 -2.89 -12.26
CA MET A 113 -15.04 -3.60 -11.88
C MET A 113 -15.11 -3.69 -10.37
N VAL A 114 -16.15 -3.11 -9.78
CA VAL A 114 -16.42 -3.12 -8.34
C VAL A 114 -17.47 -4.19 -8.06
N ILE A 115 -17.15 -5.10 -7.15
CA ILE A 115 -18.02 -6.19 -6.72
C ILE A 115 -18.48 -5.90 -5.30
N PHE A 116 -19.79 -5.84 -5.08
CA PHE A 116 -20.39 -5.57 -3.77
C PHE A 116 -20.62 -6.88 -2.98
N ARG A 117 -20.84 -6.76 -1.66
CA ARG A 117 -21.10 -7.94 -0.81
C ARG A 117 -22.37 -8.70 -1.17
N ASN A 118 -23.36 -8.02 -1.73
CA ASN A 118 -24.61 -8.61 -2.27
C ASN A 118 -24.42 -9.25 -3.66
N ARG A 119 -23.18 -9.31 -4.18
CA ARG A 119 -22.82 -9.83 -5.51
C ARG A 119 -23.25 -8.96 -6.69
N GLU A 120 -23.76 -7.75 -6.45
CA GLU A 120 -23.92 -6.77 -7.52
C GLU A 120 -22.55 -6.31 -8.04
N ILE A 121 -22.53 -5.91 -9.31
CA ILE A 121 -21.32 -5.49 -10.01
C ILE A 121 -21.57 -4.10 -10.61
N MET A 122 -20.59 -3.22 -10.46
CA MET A 122 -20.57 -1.91 -11.08
C MET A 122 -19.27 -1.73 -11.86
N SER A 123 -19.38 -1.27 -13.10
CA SER A 123 -18.22 -0.89 -13.90
C SER A 123 -17.98 0.61 -13.80
N PHE A 124 -16.75 0.98 -13.49
CA PHE A 124 -16.31 2.38 -13.54
C PHE A 124 -16.08 2.81 -15.00
N PRO A 125 -15.99 4.13 -15.26
CA PRO A 125 -15.67 4.64 -16.58
C PRO A 125 -14.38 4.04 -17.15
N PHE A 126 -14.35 3.87 -18.47
CA PHE A 126 -13.17 3.43 -19.19
C PHE A 126 -12.05 4.49 -19.14
N PHE A 127 -10.82 4.02 -19.14
CA PHE A 127 -9.62 4.84 -19.29
C PHE A 127 -8.66 4.21 -20.30
N LYS A 128 -7.73 5.01 -20.83
CA LYS A 128 -6.74 4.52 -21.81
C LYS A 128 -5.92 3.37 -21.23
N LEU A 129 -5.63 2.38 -22.06
CA LEU A 129 -4.80 1.24 -21.71
C LEU A 129 -3.48 1.69 -21.03
N HIS A 130 -3.19 1.08 -19.88
CA HIS A 130 -1.99 1.28 -19.07
C HIS A 130 -1.79 2.71 -18.52
N ALA A 131 -2.83 3.56 -18.54
CA ALA A 131 -2.73 4.94 -18.08
C ALA A 131 -2.86 5.07 -16.55
N MET A 132 -3.66 4.21 -15.90
CA MET A 132 -3.96 4.27 -14.46
C MET A 132 -4.03 2.87 -13.84
N TYR A 133 -3.98 2.82 -12.52
CA TYR A 133 -4.01 1.61 -11.70
C TYR A 133 -2.94 0.61 -12.14
N ARG A 134 -1.73 1.13 -12.40
CA ARG A 134 -0.61 0.36 -12.97
C ARG A 134 -0.08 -0.71 -12.02
N GLY A 135 -0.25 -0.50 -10.72
CA GLY A 135 0.11 -1.50 -9.70
C GLY A 135 -0.88 -2.66 -9.59
N MET A 136 -2.06 -2.59 -10.23
CA MET A 136 -3.03 -3.68 -10.27
C MET A 136 -2.74 -4.67 -11.40
N GLU A 137 -2.77 -5.95 -11.09
CA GLU A 137 -2.80 -7.06 -12.04
C GLU A 137 -4.19 -7.13 -12.71
N VAL A 138 -4.22 -7.32 -14.03
CA VAL A 138 -5.48 -7.47 -14.79
C VAL A 138 -6.16 -8.77 -14.38
N GLY A 139 -7.48 -8.70 -14.12
CA GLY A 139 -8.31 -9.85 -13.76
C GLY A 139 -8.24 -10.26 -12.28
N ARG A 140 -7.23 -9.82 -11.53
CA ARG A 140 -7.13 -10.08 -10.08
C ARG A 140 -8.14 -9.25 -9.30
N GLU A 141 -8.83 -9.90 -8.37
CA GLU A 141 -9.68 -9.22 -7.40
C GLU A 141 -8.87 -8.78 -6.18
N TYR A 142 -8.97 -7.51 -5.82
CA TYR A 142 -8.33 -6.92 -4.66
C TYR A 142 -9.35 -6.49 -3.62
N THR A 143 -9.09 -6.80 -2.36
CA THR A 143 -9.85 -6.27 -1.23
C THR A 143 -9.49 -4.80 -0.98
N LEU A 144 -10.39 -4.05 -0.32
CA LEU A 144 -10.10 -2.66 0.10
C LEU A 144 -8.82 -2.57 0.96
N LYS A 145 -8.56 -3.60 1.79
CA LYS A 145 -7.37 -3.68 2.63
C LYS A 145 -6.09 -3.81 1.81
N GLU A 146 -6.07 -4.67 0.80
CA GLU A 146 -4.92 -4.81 -0.12
C GLU A 146 -4.66 -3.52 -0.91
N LEU A 147 -5.73 -2.82 -1.30
CA LEU A 147 -5.62 -1.52 -1.99
C LEU A 147 -5.28 -0.36 -1.05
N GLY A 148 -5.21 -0.59 0.27
CA GLY A 148 -4.97 0.46 1.25
C GLY A 148 -6.08 1.51 1.34
N LEU A 149 -7.32 1.15 0.97
CA LEU A 149 -8.50 2.00 1.04
C LEU A 149 -9.16 1.90 2.42
N LYS A 150 -9.43 3.04 3.06
CA LYS A 150 -10.13 3.14 4.35
C LYS A 150 -11.48 3.82 4.11
N LEU A 151 -12.52 3.00 3.86
CA LEU A 151 -13.90 3.43 3.64
C LEU A 151 -14.75 3.27 4.91
#